data_AF-A0A1T1DXF3-F1
#
_entry.id   AF-A0A1T1DXF3-F1
#
_cell.length_a   1.000
_cell.length_b   1.000
_cell.length_c   1.000
_cell.angle_alpha   90.00
_cell.angle_beta   90.00
_cell.angle_gamma   90.00
#
_symmetry.space_group_name_H-M   'P 1'
#
loop_
_entity.id
_entity.type
_entity.pdbx_description
1 polymer ?
#
loop_
_entity_poly.entity_id
_entity_poly.type
_entity_poly.pdbx_seq_one_letter_code
_entity_poly.pdbx_strand_id
1 'polypeptide(L)' 'MSELQIQMSFRTWILFFVGDPFTPERVLEKLQTMEDVEHAKKIWKKLKRDRVLGDEFKGFKLNLKKK' A
#
# COMPACT_ATOMS: atom_id res chain seq x y z
N MET A 1 16.95 26.49 -2.28
CA MET A 1 16.35 25.35 -1.59
C MET A 1 16.19 24.26 -2.62
N SER A 2 17.23 23.43 -2.82
CA SER A 2 17.14 22.33 -3.76
C SER A 2 16.00 21.44 -3.32
N GLU A 3 15.07 21.17 -4.24
CA GLU A 3 14.03 20.17 -4.11
C GLU A 3 14.68 18.83 -3.82
N LEU A 4 15.01 18.59 -2.55
CA LEU A 4 15.11 17.26 -1.97
C LEU A 4 13.69 16.72 -2.04
N GLN A 5 13.25 16.35 -3.25
CA GLN A 5 12.25 15.35 -3.47
C GLN A 5 12.82 14.11 -2.78
N ILE A 6 12.47 13.96 -1.51
CA ILE A 6 12.74 12.75 -0.75
C ILE A 6 11.98 11.67 -1.52
N GLN A 7 12.64 11.02 -2.48
CA GLN A 7 12.20 9.78 -3.06
C GLN A 7 12.34 8.74 -1.96
N MET A 8 11.38 8.74 -1.03
CA MET A 8 11.25 7.67 -0.06
C MET A 8 11.07 6.38 -0.84
N SER A 9 11.80 5.33 -0.44
CA SER A 9 11.60 4.01 -1.00
C SER A 9 10.12 3.62 -0.81
N PHE A 10 9.57 2.84 -1.74
CA PHE A 10 8.18 2.39 -1.63
C PHE A 10 7.90 1.65 -0.31
N ARG A 11 8.88 0.91 0.22
CA ARG A 11 8.79 0.26 1.54
C ARG A 11 8.68 1.26 2.68
N THR A 12 9.51 2.30 2.66
CA THR A 12 9.45 3.36 3.67
C THR A 12 8.11 4.10 3.58
N TRP A 13 7.68 4.45 2.37
CA TRP A 13 6.41 5.12 2.15
C TRP A 13 5.22 4.28 2.64
N ILE A 14 5.16 2.98 2.32
CA ILE A 14 4.03 2.14 2.74
C ILE A 14 4.00 1.95 4.26
N LEU A 15 5.17 1.87 4.92
CA LEU A 15 5.24 1.83 6.39
C LEU A 15 4.61 3.09 7.00
N PHE A 16 4.93 4.28 6.47
CA PHE A 16 4.31 5.53 6.94
C PHE A 16 2.82 5.64 6.59
N PHE A 17 2.43 5.17 5.40
CA PHE A 17 1.04 5.20 4.93
C PHE A 17 0.11 4.34 5.81
N VAL A 18 0.57 3.16 6.19
CA VAL A 18 -0.18 2.20 7.01
C VAL A 18 -0.07 2.53 8.50
N GLY A 19 1.12 2.91 8.95
CA GLY A 19 1.47 3.13 10.35
C GLY A 19 1.74 1.83 11.11
N ASP A 20 1.79 1.95 12.43
CA ASP A 20 1.93 0.81 13.35
C ASP A 20 0.54 0.41 13.92
N PRO A 21 0.20 -0.89 13.93
CA PRO A 21 0.98 -2.02 13.42
C PRO A 21 0.90 -2.17 11.89
N PHE A 22 2.03 -2.56 11.28
CA PHE A 22 2.13 -2.81 9.83
C PHE A 22 1.66 -4.23 9.48
N THR A 23 0.35 -4.42 9.32
CA THR A 23 -0.25 -5.73 9.02
C THR A 23 -0.96 -5.78 7.66
N PRO A 24 -1.09 -6.98 7.04
CA PRO A 24 -1.86 -7.18 5.80
C PRO A 24 -3.26 -6.56 5.82
N GLU A 25 -4.00 -6.74 6.92
CA GLU A 25 -5.36 -6.25 7.12
C GLU A 25 -5.40 -4.73 7.08
N ARG A 26 -4.48 -4.09 7.80
CA ARG A 26 -4.42 -2.63 7.89
C ARG A 26 -4.01 -1.99 6.58
N VAL A 27 -3.13 -2.64 5.83
CA VAL A 27 -2.79 -2.22 4.46
C VAL A 27 -4.03 -2.30 3.57
N LEU A 28 -4.80 -3.38 3.68
CA LEU A 28 -6.03 -3.55 2.91
C LEU A 28 -7.05 -2.45 3.23
N GLU A 29 -7.31 -2.20 4.51
CA GLU A 29 -8.22 -1.14 4.95
C GLU A 29 -7.80 0.23 4.39
N LYS A 30 -6.53 0.60 4.55
CA LYS A 30 -6.02 1.87 4.05
C LYS A 30 -6.20 2.01 2.54
N LEU A 31 -5.86 0.98 1.77
CA LEU A 31 -6.04 0.98 0.32
C LEU A 31 -7.52 1.05 -0.10
N GLN A 32 -8.43 0.46 0.67
CA GLN A 32 -9.87 0.54 0.41
C GLN A 32 -10.46 1.91 0.74
N THR A 33 -9.87 2.64 1.68
CA THR A 33 -10.27 4.01 2.04
C THR A 33 -9.69 5.09 1.12
N MET A 34 -8.77 4.73 0.21
CA MET A 34 -8.21 5.68 -0.75
C MET A 34 -9.28 6.13 -1.75
N GLU A 35 -9.39 7.45 -1.94
CA GLU A 35 -10.26 8.03 -2.98
C GLU A 35 -9.77 7.67 -4.39
N ASP A 36 -8.46 7.64 -4.59
CA ASP A 36 -7.85 7.24 -5.86
C ASP A 36 -7.73 5.72 -5.96
N VAL A 37 -8.79 5.13 -6.53
CA VAL A 37 -8.92 3.70 -6.81
C VAL A 37 -7.82 3.19 -7.76
N GLU A 38 -7.37 4.01 -8.73
CA GLU A 38 -6.33 3.58 -9.67
C GLU A 38 -4.97 3.50 -8.98
N HIS A 39 -4.66 4.49 -8.14
CA HIS A 39 -3.45 4.51 -7.35
C HIS A 39 -3.45 3.36 -6.33
N ALA A 40 -4.57 3.09 -5.65
CA ALA A 40 -4.71 1.95 -4.75
C ALA A 40 -4.42 0.61 -5.46
N LYS A 41 -4.93 0.43 -6.69
CA LYS A 41 -4.61 -0.75 -7.51
C LYS A 41 -3.13 -0.86 -7.87
N LYS A 42 -2.47 0.26 -8.19
CA LYS A 42 -1.03 0.28 -8.50
C LYS A 42 -0.19 -0.12 -7.28
N ILE A 43 -0.50 0.43 -6.10
CA ILE A 43 0.15 0.06 -4.85
C ILE A 43 -0.06 -1.43 -4.56
N TRP A 44 -1.29 -1.93 -4.66
CA TRP A 44 -1.62 -3.32 -4.41
C TRP A 44 -0.84 -4.30 -5.28
N LYS A 45 -0.74 -4.03 -6.58
CA LYS A 45 0.06 -4.83 -7.52
C LYS A 45 1.53 -4.84 -7.09
N LYS A 46 2.07 -3.69 -6.70
CA LYS A 46 3.46 -3.58 -6.25
C LYS A 46 3.72 -4.35 -4.95
N LEU A 47 2.81 -4.28 -3.98
CA LEU A 47 2.91 -5.03 -2.72
C LEU A 47 2.94 -6.55 -2.95
N LYS A 48 2.08 -7.07 -3.84
CA LYS A 48 2.05 -8.50 -4.18
C LYS A 48 3.33 -8.93 -4.89
N ARG A 49 3.83 -8.13 -5.83
CA ARG A 49 5.06 -8.43 -6.58
C ARG A 49 6.29 -8.42 -5.68
N ASP A 50 6.43 -7.40 -4.84
CA ASP A 50 7.62 -7.17 -4.01
C ASP A 50 7.57 -7.97 -2.68
N ARG A 51 6.53 -8.81 -2.47
CA ARG A 51 6.29 -9.64 -1.28
C ARG A 51 6.48 -8.90 0.05
N VAL A 52 6.08 -7.63 0.09
CA VAL A 52 6.34 -6.73 1.24
C VAL A 52 5.66 -7.23 2.52
N LEU A 53 4.52 -7.90 2.39
CA LEU A 53 3.68 -8.39 3.48
C LEU A 53 3.75 -9.91 3.65
N GLY A 54 4.80 -10.55 3.11
CA GLY A 54 4.98 -11.99 3.17
C GLY A 54 4.00 -12.80 2.30
N ASP A 55 4.04 -14.12 2.46
CA ASP A 55 3.20 -15.04 1.68
C ASP A 55 1.73 -15.03 2.14
N GLU A 56 1.45 -14.70 3.40
CA GLU A 56 0.09 -14.58 3.95
C GLU A 56 -0.74 -13.55 3.17
N PHE A 57 -0.09 -12.49 2.66
CA PHE A 57 -0.72 -11.45 1.85
C PHE A 57 -1.27 -11.95 0.50
N LYS A 58 -0.78 -13.10 -0.02
CA LYS A 58 -1.26 -13.63 -1.30
C LYS A 58 -2.75 -13.96 -1.28
N GLY A 59 -3.25 -14.43 -0.14
CA GLY A 59 -4.65 -14.83 0.08
C GLY A 59 -5.64 -13.66 0.12
N PHE A 60 -5.16 -12.44 0.36
CA PHE A 60 -6.03 -11.28 0.47
C PHE A 60 -6.53 -10.80 -0.90
N LYS A 61 -7.77 -10.33 -0.91
CA LYS A 61 -8.44 -9.72 -2.08
C LYS A 61 -8.73 -8.26 -1.79
N LEU A 62 -8.15 -7.36 -2.59
CA LEU A 62 -8.47 -5.94 -2.51
C LEU A 62 -9.85 -5.69 -3.12
N ASN A 63 -10.82 -5.39 -2.26
CA ASN A 63 -12.19 -5.08 -2.68
C ASN A 63 -12.37 -3.56 -2.67
N LEU A 64 -12.03 -2.89 -3.77
CA LEU A 64 -12.24 -1.45 -3.88
C LEU A 64 -13.72 -1.22 -4.19
N LYS A 65 -14.41 -0.48 -3.32
CA LYS A 65 -15.76 -0.01 -3.64
C LYS A 65 -15.64 0.87 -4.88
N LYS A 66 -16.15 0.38 -6.01
CA LYS A 66 -16.39 1.23 -7.18
C LYS A 66 -17.46 2.22 -6.74
N LYS A 67 -17.08 3.50 -6.61
CA LYS A 67 -18.05 4.59 -6.55
C LYS A 67 -18.88 4.58 -7.83
#